data_AF-A0A970U396-F1
#
_entry.id   AF-A0A970U396-F1
#
_cell.length_a   1.000
_cell.length_b   1.000
_cell.length_c   1.000
_cell.angle_alpha   90.00
_cell.angle_beta   90.00
_cell.angle_gamma   90.00
#
_symmetry.space_group_name_H-M   'P 1'
#
loop_
_entity.id
_entity.type
_entity.pdbx_description
1 polymer ?
#
loop_
_entity_poly.entity_id
_entity_poly.type
_entity_poly.pdbx_seq_one_letter_code
_entity_poly.pdbx_strand_id
1 'polypeptide(L)' 'MKWNDAGKIADECRMDIPKHFPNSVLNQHIVMPNQIHGIIELKDVANVGIQHFEPLPNQQNEFQKNNSPFYWFN' A
#
# COMPACT_ATOMS: atom_id res chain seq x y z
N MET A 1 -28.96 8.34 -5.26
CA MET A 1 -28.23 7.92 -4.04
C MET A 1 -27.87 9.19 -3.27
N LYS A 2 -28.32 9.37 -2.02
CA LYS A 2 -28.20 10.64 -1.27
C LYS A 2 -26.93 10.61 -0.42
N TRP A 3 -26.05 11.59 -0.57
CA TRP A 3 -24.90 11.79 0.32
C TRP A 3 -25.39 12.16 1.73
N ASN A 4 -24.84 11.52 2.76
CA ASN A 4 -25.01 11.98 4.14
C ASN A 4 -23.98 13.10 4.43
N ASP A 5 -24.18 13.87 5.49
CA ASP A 5 -23.29 15.00 5.77
C ASP A 5 -21.86 14.56 6.09
N ALA A 6 -21.67 13.35 6.60
CA ALA A 6 -20.36 12.73 6.78
C ALA A 6 -19.62 12.53 5.44
N GLY A 7 -20.33 12.13 4.38
CA GLY A 7 -19.75 11.97 3.04
C GLY A 7 -19.27 13.30 2.44
N LYS A 8 -19.97 14.41 2.73
CA LYS A 8 -19.52 15.75 2.31
C LYS A 8 -18.24 16.16 3.03
N ILE A 9 -18.21 16.00 4.36
CA ILE A 9 -17.03 16.33 5.17
C ILE A 9 -15.83 15.50 4.70
N ALA A 10 -16.03 14.22 4.41
CA ALA A 10 -14.93 13.36 3.99
C ALA A 10 -14.44 13.67 2.56
N ASP A 11 -15.31 14.16 1.67
CA ASP A 11 -14.92 14.69 0.36
C ASP A 11 -14.11 15.98 0.50
N GLU A 12 -14.55 16.91 1.35
CA GLU A 12 -13.81 18.14 1.67
C GLU A 12 -12.42 17.85 2.26
N CYS A 13 -12.36 17.00 3.29
CA CYS A 13 -11.10 16.57 3.90
C CYS A 13 -10.18 15.89 2.87
N ARG A 14 -10.74 15.09 1.96
CA ARG A 14 -9.96 14.47 0.89
C ARG A 14 -9.36 15.53 -0.01
N MET A 15 -10.14 16.52 -0.46
CA MET A 15 -9.67 17.61 -1.33
C MET A 15 -8.62 18.51 -0.68
N ASP A 16 -8.55 18.54 0.65
CA ASP A 16 -7.52 19.27 1.41
C ASP A 16 -6.18 18.53 1.53
N ILE A 17 -6.11 17.23 1.20
CA ILE A 17 -4.88 16.44 1.29
C ILE A 17 -3.70 17.08 0.53
N PRO A 18 -3.82 17.51 -0.75
CA PRO A 18 -2.73 18.20 -1.46
C PRO A 18 -2.34 19.54 -0.84
N LYS A 19 -3.25 20.21 -0.12
CA LYS A 19 -2.95 21.48 0.56
C LYS A 19 -2.06 21.25 1.78
N HIS A 20 -2.25 20.14 2.49
CA HIS A 20 -1.44 19.77 3.65
C HIS A 20 -0.15 19.03 3.27
N PHE A 21 -0.20 18.25 2.20
CA PHE A 21 0.90 17.44 1.70
C PHE A 21 1.19 17.81 0.25
N PRO A 22 2.09 18.78 -0.01
CA PRO A 22 2.38 19.28 -1.35
C PRO A 22 2.87 18.20 -2.33
N ASN A 23 3.47 17.15 -1.78
CA ASN A 23 3.98 15.99 -2.50
C ASN A 23 2.88 14.93 -2.76
N SER A 24 1.61 15.26 -2.58
CA SER A 24 0.50 14.33 -2.82
C SER A 24 -0.41 14.85 -3.92
N VAL A 25 -0.86 13.93 -4.78
CA VAL A 25 -1.80 14.19 -5.86
C VAL A 25 -2.97 13.24 -5.71
N LEU A 26 -4.18 13.80 -5.73
CA LEU A 26 -5.41 13.01 -5.71
C LEU A 26 -5.79 12.65 -7.13
N ASN A 27 -6.04 11.36 -7.36
CA ASN A 27 -6.67 10.88 -8.59
C ASN A 27 -8.16 10.58 -8.33
N GLN A 28 -8.80 9.89 -9.27
CA GLN A 28 -10.21 9.51 -9.18
C GLN A 28 -10.56 8.83 -7.84
N HIS A 29 -11.76 9.14 -7.35
CA HIS A 29 -12.32 8.57 -6.14
C HIS A 29 -13.83 8.42 -6.20
N ILE A 30 -14.34 7.58 -5.30
CA ILE A 30 -15.75 7.31 -5.09
C ILE A 30 -16.03 7.45 -3.60
N VAL A 31 -16.93 8.37 -3.25
CA VAL A 31 -17.46 8.53 -1.89
C VAL A 31 -18.79 7.80 -1.78
N MET A 32 -18.87 6.82 -0.90
CA MET A 32 -20.10 6.13 -0.53
C MET A 32 -20.45 6.44 0.94
N PRO A 33 -21.71 6.27 1.37
CA PRO A 33 -22.13 6.61 2.73
C PRO A 33 -21.36 5.92 3.86
N ASN A 34 -20.66 4.82 3.57
CA ASN A 34 -19.91 4.00 4.53
C ASN A 34 -18.39 3.94 4.26
N GLN A 35 -17.93 4.21 3.04
CA GLN A 35 -16.52 4.04 2.66
C GLN A 35 -16.12 4.96 1.51
N ILE A 36 -14.83 5.23 1.41
CA ILE A 36 -14.24 6.05 0.36
C ILE A 36 -13.16 5.22 -0.32
N HIS A 37 -13.28 5.10 -1.63
CA HIS A 37 -12.25 4.50 -2.47
C HIS A 37 -11.56 5.62 -3.23
N GLY A 38 -10.25 5.70 -3.19
CA GLY A 38 -9.54 6.69 -3.97
C GLY A 38 -8.05 6.41 -4.02
N ILE A 39 -7.43 6.85 -5.11
CA ILE A 39 -6.00 6.72 -5.33
C ILE A 39 -5.32 8.04 -4.96
N ILE A 40 -4.17 7.93 -4.31
CA ILE A 40 -3.30 9.06 -3.98
C ILE A 40 -1.91 8.72 -4.52
N GLU A 41 -1.39 9.57 -5.38
CA GLU A 41 -0.02 9.51 -5.88
C GLU A 41 0.87 10.37 -4.97
N LEU A 42 1.99 9.82 -4.51
CA LEU A 42 3.02 10.56 -3.77
C LEU A 42 4.16 10.90 -4.73
N LYS A 43 4.33 12.18 -5.02
CA LYS A 43 5.39 12.73 -5.88
C LYS A 43 6.61 13.12 -5.04
N ASP A 44 7.76 13.24 -5.69
CA ASP A 44 9.00 13.76 -5.07
C ASP A 44 9.44 13.04 -3.78
N VAL A 45 9.29 11.71 -3.72
CA VAL A 45 10.01 10.88 -2.76
C VAL A 45 11.46 10.78 -3.21
N ALA A 46 12.34 11.60 -2.61
CA ALA A 46 13.79 11.48 -2.77
C ALA A 46 14.20 10.02 -2.60
N ASN A 47 14.64 9.34 -3.67
CA ASN A 47 14.94 7.89 -3.76
C ASN A 47 14.99 7.16 -2.41
N VAL A 48 13.82 6.90 -1.81
CA VAL A 48 13.75 6.09 -0.60
C VAL A 48 13.69 4.67 -1.11
N GLY A 49 14.84 4.02 -1.15
CA GLY A 49 14.92 2.60 -1.50
C GLY A 49 14.04 1.79 -0.55
N ILE A 50 13.36 0.77 -1.08
CA ILE A 50 12.69 -0.21 -0.23
C ILE A 50 13.78 -1.02 0.46
N GLN A 51 13.93 -0.87 1.79
CA GLN A 51 14.86 -1.67 2.56
C GLN A 51 14.23 -3.06 2.76
N HIS A 52 14.59 -4.01 1.89
CA HIS A 52 14.25 -5.42 2.07
C HIS A 52 15.14 -5.99 3.17
N PHE A 53 14.66 -6.01 4.41
CA PHE A 53 15.30 -6.77 5.47
C PHE A 53 14.95 -8.25 5.27
N GLU A 54 15.82 -8.99 4.57
CA GLU A 54 15.72 -10.44 4.60
C GLU A 54 16.08 -10.92 6.02
N PRO A 55 15.26 -11.79 6.64
CA PRO A 55 15.67 -12.42 7.88
C PRO A 55 16.97 -13.18 7.65
N LEU A 56 17.95 -12.98 8.53
CA LEU A 56 19.18 -13.77 8.51
C LEU A 56 18.80 -15.25 8.40
N PRO A 57 19.36 -16.02 7.44
CA PRO A 57 19.10 -17.45 7.35
C PRO A 57 19.45 -18.07 8.69
N ASN A 58 18.43 -18.39 9.48
CA ASN A 58 18.61 -19.03 10.76
C ASN A 58 19.33 -20.35 10.45
N GLN A 59 20.41 -20.62 11.18
CA GLN A 59 21.27 -21.79 10.96
C GLN A 59 20.38 -23.02 10.73
N GLN A 60 20.60 -23.70 9.60
CA GLN A 60 19.78 -24.79 9.08
C GLN A 60 19.19 -25.64 10.20
N ASN A 61 17.85 -25.64 10.33
CA ASN A 61 17.18 -26.53 11.26
C ASN A 61 17.48 -27.97 10.84
N GLU A 62 17.77 -28.86 11.80
CA GLU A 62 18.21 -30.24 11.53
C GLU A 62 17.24 -31.06 10.66
N PHE A 63 15.98 -30.62 10.57
CA PHE A 63 14.94 -31.17 9.71
C PHE A 63 15.12 -30.89 8.20
N GLN A 64 16.01 -29.96 7.82
CA GLN A 64 16.32 -29.66 6.41
C GLN A 64 17.35 -30.61 5.79
N LYS A 65 17.94 -31.54 6.56
CA LYS A 65 19.01 -32.43 6.09
C LYS A 65 18.59 -33.43 5.00
N ASN A 66 17.28 -33.64 4.78
CA ASN A 66 16.79 -34.82 4.05
C ASN A 66 15.97 -34.54 2.77
N ASN A 67 16.02 -33.34 2.20
CA ASN A 67 15.40 -33.11 0.89
C ASN A 67 16.43 -33.26 -0.23
N SER A 68 16.66 -34.52 -0.60
CA SER A 68 17.28 -34.94 -1.87
C SER A 68 16.65 -34.16 -3.04
N PRO A 69 17.43 -33.68 -4.03
CA PRO A 69 16.92 -32.85 -5.11
C PRO A 69 16.10 -33.72 -6.08
N PHE A 70 14.77 -33.66 -5.96
CA PHE A 70 13.87 -34.16 -6.99
C PHE A 70 13.95 -33.22 -8.21
N TYR A 71 14.65 -33.68 -9.25
CA TYR A 71 14.58 -33.09 -10.59
C TYR A 71 13.16 -33.28 -11.15
N TRP A 72 12.45 -32.19 -11.44
CA TRP A 72 11.21 -32.20 -12.22
C TRP A 72 11.19 -31.11 -13.29
N PHE A 73 12.20 -31.12 -14.18
CA PHE A 73 12.02 -30.60 -15.53
C PHE A 73 12.27 -31.75 -16.51
N ASN A 74 11.18 -32.32 -17.01
CA ASN A 74 11.08 -32.90 -18.36
C ASN A 74 9.63 -32.74 -18.82
#